data_AF-J2Q2D7-F1
#
_entry.id   AF-J2Q2D7-F1
#
_cell.length_a   1.000
_cell.length_b   1.000
_cell.length_c   1.000
_cell.angle_alpha   90.00
_cell.angle_beta   90.00
_cell.angle_gamma   90.00
#
_symmetry.space_group_name_H-M   'P 1'
#
loop_
_entity.id
_entity.type
_entity.pdbx_description
1 polymer ?
#
loop_
_entity_poly.entity_id
_entity_poly.type
_entity_poly.pdbx_seq_one_letter_code
_entity_poly.pdbx_strand_id
1 'polypeptide(L)' 'MLGMRAQDSAPAMRFRSERLCRVNGELFFSTRENTLEGPFESAKKAELEIKAYIARMQLQDSNR' A
#
# COMPACT_ATOMS: atom_id res chain seq x y z
N MET A 1 23.71 18.08 5.63
CA MET A 1 22.47 17.75 6.35
C MET A 1 21.34 17.61 5.33
N LEU A 2 20.58 16.51 5.37
CA LEU A 2 19.56 16.17 4.39
C LEU A 2 18.32 17.05 4.63
N GLY A 3 17.93 17.84 3.63
CA GLY A 3 16.96 18.94 3.77
C GLY A 3 15.54 18.51 4.18
N MET A 4 15.05 19.09 5.27
CA MET A 4 13.62 19.10 5.61
C MET A 4 12.89 20.09 4.70
N ARG A 5 11.75 19.69 4.10
CA ARG A 5 10.80 20.62 3.48
C ARG A 5 9.89 21.17 4.57
N ALA A 6 9.61 22.47 4.55
CA ALA A 6 9.04 23.27 5.64
C ALA A 6 7.56 22.97 6.02
N GLN A 7 6.99 21.81 5.68
CA GLN A 7 5.55 21.54 5.76
C GLN A 7 5.16 20.28 6.56
N ASP A 8 6.08 19.60 7.23
CA ASP A 8 5.75 18.43 8.06
C ASP A 8 5.75 18.85 9.54
N SER A 9 4.56 18.91 10.16
CA SER A 9 4.38 19.35 11.56
C SER A 9 4.95 18.38 12.60
N ALA A 10 5.35 17.17 12.20
CA ALA A 10 6.01 16.17 13.04
C ALA A 10 6.82 15.20 12.16
N PRO A 11 7.86 14.52 12.70
CA PRO A 11 8.58 13.49 11.96
C PRO A 11 7.61 12.36 11.57
N ALA A 12 7.36 12.19 10.28
CA ALA A 12 6.55 11.08 9.76
C ALA A 12 7.34 10.33 8.69
N MET A 13 7.66 9.06 8.94
CA MET A 13 8.17 8.18 7.90
C MET A 13 7.02 7.79 6.97
N ARG A 14 6.88 8.49 5.84
CA ARG A 14 5.91 8.10 4.79
C ARG A 14 6.58 7.13 3.83
N PHE A 15 6.48 5.84 4.13
CA PHE A 15 6.81 4.80 3.17
C PHE A 15 5.73 4.77 2.07
N ARG A 16 5.99 5.47 0.96
CA ARG A 16 5.24 5.34 -0.29
C ARG A 16 5.86 4.26 -1.17
N SER A 17 6.03 3.06 -0.62
CA SER A 17 6.27 1.90 -1.48
C SER A 17 4.96 1.66 -2.22
N GLU A 18 4.99 1.67 -3.57
CA GLU A 18 3.87 1.11 -4.31
C GLU A 18 3.63 -0.30 -3.77
N ARG A 19 2.39 -0.58 -3.33
CA ARG A 19 2.07 -1.88 -2.75
C ARG A 19 2.17 -3.01 -3.77
N LEU A 20 2.30 -2.69 -5.06
CA LEU A 20 2.41 -3.63 -6.16
C LEU A 20 3.85 -4.16 -6.29
N CYS A 21 4.02 -5.47 -6.36
CA CYS A 21 5.29 -6.12 -6.60
C CYS A 21 5.16 -7.27 -7.60
N ARG A 22 6.30 -7.72 -8.15
CA ARG A 22 6.33 -8.92 -9.00
C ARG A 22 7.15 -10.01 -8.32
N VAL A 23 6.57 -11.20 -8.23
CA VAL A 23 7.23 -12.41 -7.72
C VAL A 23 7.22 -13.42 -8.85
N ASN A 24 8.39 -13.86 -9.30
CA ASN A 24 8.54 -14.80 -10.43
C ASN A 24 7.79 -14.36 -11.71
N GLY A 25 7.69 -13.05 -11.95
CA GLY A 25 7.01 -12.48 -13.12
C GLY A 25 5.50 -12.25 -12.93
N GLU A 26 4.91 -12.82 -11.89
CA GLU A 26 3.51 -12.65 -11.52
C GLU A 26 3.29 -11.41 -10.65
N LEU A 27 2.10 -10.81 -10.72
CA LEU A 27 1.77 -9.55 -10.02
C LEU A 27 1.12 -9.84 -8.68
N PHE A 28 1.64 -9.23 -7.62
CA PHE A 28 1.09 -9.30 -6.26
C PHE A 28 0.98 -7.90 -5.67
N PHE A 29 0.24 -7.76 -4.57
CA PHE A 29 0.40 -6.59 -3.70
C PHE A 29 0.63 -6.98 -2.24
N SER A 30 1.38 -6.16 -1.51
CA SER A 30 1.66 -6.33 -0.08
C SER A 30 0.62 -5.60 0.80
N THR A 31 0.05 -6.28 1.78
CA THR A 31 -0.85 -5.72 2.80
C THR A 31 -0.07 -5.07 3.96
N ARG A 32 -0.76 -4.38 4.89
CA ARG A 32 -0.11 -3.83 6.10
C ARG A 32 0.32 -4.93 7.08
N GLU A 33 -0.26 -6.11 6.96
CA GLU A 33 0.08 -7.33 7.70
C GLU A 33 1.25 -8.11 7.09
N ASN A 34 1.94 -7.55 6.07
CA ASN A 34 3.02 -8.20 5.32
C ASN A 34 2.59 -9.52 4.62
N THR A 35 1.32 -9.65 4.24
CA THR A 35 0.86 -10.73 3.34
C THR A 35 0.99 -10.28 1.88
N LEU A 36 1.21 -11.24 0.98
CA LEU A 36 1.17 -11.03 -0.46
C LEU A 36 -0.17 -11.54 -1.00
N GLU A 37 -0.96 -10.63 -1.55
CA GLU A 37 -2.23 -10.95 -2.21
C GLU A 37 -2.00 -11.02 -3.72
N GLY A 38 -2.61 -12.00 -4.38
CA GLY A 38 -2.42 -12.30 -5.80
C GLY A 38 -2.25 -13.81 -6.05
N PRO A 39 -1.81 -14.22 -7.25
CA PRO A 39 -1.37 -13.38 -8.35
C PRO A 39 -2.52 -12.69 -9.10
N PHE A 40 -2.25 -11.52 -9.68
CA PHE A 40 -3.21 -10.77 -10.51
C PHE A 40 -2.85 -10.87 -12.00
N GLU A 41 -3.88 -10.99 -12.83
CA GLU A 41 -3.74 -11.03 -14.30
C GLU A 41 -3.22 -9.71 -14.89
N SER A 42 -3.48 -8.58 -14.22
CA SER A 42 -3.05 -7.26 -14.69
C SER A 42 -2.87 -6.28 -13.54
N ALA A 43 -2.04 -5.26 -13.76
CA ALA A 43 -1.84 -4.16 -12.80
C ALA A 43 -3.16 -3.46 -12.46
N LYS A 44 -4.06 -3.30 -13.42
CA LYS A 44 -5.37 -2.68 -13.21
C LYS A 44 -6.26 -3.49 -12.24
N LYS A 45 -6.26 -4.83 -12.34
CA LYS A 45 -6.96 -5.68 -11.36
C LYS A 45 -6.34 -5.54 -9.96
N ALA A 46 -5.01 -5.57 -9.89
CA ALA A 46 -4.31 -5.40 -8.61
C ALA A 46 -4.60 -4.03 -7.96
N GLU A 47 -4.65 -2.95 -8.74
CA GLU A 47 -5.01 -1.61 -8.23
C GLU A 47 -6.44 -1.54 -7.67
N LEU A 48 -7.40 -2.21 -8.31
CA LEU A 48 -8.78 -2.27 -7.81
C LEU A 48 -8.84 -3.03 -6.48
N GLU A 49 -8.14 -4.15 -6.37
CA GLU A 49 -8.07 -4.92 -5.12
C GLU A 49 -7.33 -4.18 -4.01
N ILE A 50 -6.26 -3.43 -4.33
CA ILE A 50 -5.58 -2.55 -3.38
C ILE A 50 -6.57 -1.50 -2.84
N LYS A 51 -7.37 -0.85 -3.71
CA LYS A 51 -8.38 0.14 -3.29
C LYS A 51 -9.44 -0.50 -2.41
N ALA A 52 -9.94 -1.69 -2.78
CA ALA A 52 -10.92 -2.43 -1.99
C ALA A 52 -10.35 -2.81 -0.61
N TYR A 53 -9.11 -3.29 -0.54
CA TYR A 53 -8.42 -3.58 0.71
C TYR A 53 -8.29 -2.32 1.58
N ILE A 54 -7.82 -1.20 1.03
CA ILE A 54 -7.69 0.06 1.77
C ILE A 54 -9.05 0.50 2.33
N ALA A 55 -10.12 0.44 1.54
CA ALA A 55 -11.47 0.80 2.00
C ALA A 55 -11.94 -0.10 3.16
N ARG A 56 -11.69 -1.42 3.08
CA ARG A 56 -11.99 -2.36 4.18
C ARG A 56 -11.24 -2.01 5.45
N MET A 57 -9.93 -1.72 5.35
CA MET A 57 -9.12 -1.37 6.53
C MET A 57 -9.53 -0.03 7.15
N GLN A 58 -9.87 0.97 6.33
CA GLN A 58 -10.35 2.26 6.81
C GLN A 58 -11.66 2.13 7.59
N LEU A 59 -12.59 1.28 7.12
CA LEU A 59 -13.85 1.02 7.82
C LEU A 59 -13.62 0.28 9.15
N GLN A 60 -12.68 -0.66 9.20
CA GLN A 60 -12.32 -1.35 10.43
C GLN A 60 -11.67 -0.40 11.45
N ASP A 61 -10.77 0.46 10.98
CA ASP A 61 -10.09 1.43 11.83
C ASP A 61 -11.06 2.53 12.34
N SER A 62 -12.11 2.90 11.57
CA SER A 62 -13.12 3.87 12.02
C SER A 62 -14.10 3.34 13.06
N ASN A 63 -14.24 2.02 13.17
CA ASN A 63 -15.10 1.37 14.15
C ASN A 63 -14.39 1.07 15.49
N ARG A 64 -13.16 1.55 15.66
CA ARG A 64 -12.28 1.29 16.81
C ARG A 64 -12.10 2.53 17.66
#